data_AF-A0A409WNW9-F1
#
_entry.id   AF-A0A409WNW9-F1
#
_cell.length_a   1.000
_cell.length_b   1.000
_cell.length_c   1.000
_cell.angle_alpha   90.00
_cell.angle_beta   90.00
_cell.angle_gamma   90.00
#
_symmetry.space_group_name_H-M   'P 1'
#
loop_
_entity.id
_entity.type
_entity.pdbx_description
1 polymer ?
#
loop_
_entity_poly.entity_id
_entity_poly.type
_entity_poly.pdbx_seq_one_letter_code
_entity_poly.pdbx_strand_id
1 'polypeptide(L)'
;MEYDTEPQHDEINLIRLVRRLEKSVASSEEWKPTASLPKEEIWLKASRSLQNIKFARKLVKNLEADDFEPPPKRLNQLNDTKAKLERIESFLNDVEKATEPETRKSNPILPTLPVPRPPLTPSHIESSQDSQQPPPLSPPHEPKEKSPSPAVSTNGLFISPPDPDELSPTLITSALPSLLPSSYPPETATTSSFSRNFGPIPTARKVGGAHASTAVQEELSSQLELMAQQLKRNAMHFSTSLEKDKAVVEDAQSKLEGNYDMMQQERVRLRDHSGKSRSTTCMTLGIVILVLLVFMLMVSVIRFS
;
A
#
# COMPACT_ATOMS: atom_id res chain seq x y z
N MET A 1 27.74 27.67 12.90
CA MET A 1 28.80 26.89 12.22
C MET A 1 28.38 25.45 12.41
N GLU A 2 27.96 24.76 11.35
CA GLU A 2 27.21 23.50 11.49
C GLU A 2 27.37 22.64 10.23
N TYR A 3 28.61 22.21 9.98
CA TYR A 3 28.99 21.28 8.92
C TYR A 3 30.03 20.33 9.51
N ASP A 4 29.71 19.03 9.56
CA ASP A 4 30.61 17.88 9.82
C ASP A 4 29.81 16.58 10.14
N THR A 5 28.52 16.69 10.49
CA THR A 5 27.73 15.55 10.98
C THR A 5 27.17 14.60 9.90
N GLU A 6 26.94 15.07 8.67
CA GLU A 6 26.33 14.24 7.61
C GLU A 6 27.16 12.99 7.23
N PRO A 7 28.48 13.05 6.95
CA PRO A 7 29.28 11.84 6.70
C PRO A 7 29.42 10.94 7.94
N GLN A 8 29.35 11.49 9.15
CA GLN A 8 29.34 10.68 10.38
C GLN A 8 28.01 9.91 10.52
N HIS A 9 26.88 10.54 10.17
CA HIS A 9 25.58 9.88 10.17
C HIS A 9 25.52 8.72 9.15
N ASP A 10 26.02 8.91 7.93
CA ASP A 10 26.04 7.85 6.92
C ASP A 10 26.94 6.67 7.32
N GLU A 11 28.09 6.92 7.97
CA GLU A 11 28.95 5.86 8.52
C GLU A 11 28.27 5.09 9.67
N ILE A 12 27.67 5.80 10.64
CA ILE A 12 26.94 5.20 11.76
C ILE A 12 25.75 4.37 11.25
N ASN A 13 25.03 4.87 10.24
CA ASN A 13 23.92 4.17 9.60
C ASN A 13 24.38 2.94 8.83
N LEU A 14 25.48 3.02 8.08
CA LEU A 14 26.08 1.89 7.39
C LEU A 14 26.48 0.78 8.39
N ILE A 15 27.20 1.11 9.45
CA ILE A 15 27.64 0.14 10.48
C ILE A 15 26.42 -0.50 11.17
N ARG A 16 25.39 0.29 11.51
CA ARG A 16 24.14 -0.21 12.12
C ARG A 16 23.37 -1.13 11.16
N LEU A 17 23.33 -0.80 9.88
CA LEU A 17 22.62 -1.56 8.85
C LEU A 17 23.34 -2.87 8.50
N VAL A 18 24.67 -2.83 8.31
CA VAL A 18 25.48 -4.04 8.06
C VAL A 18 25.34 -5.01 9.23
N ARG A 19 25.48 -4.56 10.48
CA ARG A 19 25.27 -5.43 11.67
C ARG A 19 23.87 -6.04 11.73
N ARG A 20 22.83 -5.31 11.30
CA ARG A 20 21.45 -5.83 11.23
C ARG A 20 21.31 -6.89 10.15
N LEU A 21 21.91 -6.67 8.97
CA LEU A 21 21.93 -7.63 7.86
C LEU A 21 22.72 -8.89 8.23
N GLU A 22 23.92 -8.74 8.78
CA GLU A 22 24.74 -9.84 9.31
C GLU A 22 23.97 -10.68 10.33
N LYS A 23 23.31 -10.04 11.30
CA LYS A 23 22.46 -10.75 12.27
C LYS A 23 21.28 -11.49 11.60
N SER A 24 20.65 -10.87 10.60
CA SER A 24 19.52 -11.50 9.90
C SER A 24 19.93 -12.72 9.07
N VAL A 25 21.13 -12.72 8.45
CA VAL A 25 21.65 -13.87 7.68
C VAL A 25 22.25 -14.94 8.59
N ALA A 26 22.82 -14.56 9.74
CA ALA A 26 23.31 -15.52 10.75
C ALA A 26 22.18 -16.43 11.29
N SER A 27 20.93 -15.95 11.32
CA SER A 27 19.73 -16.74 11.58
C SER A 27 19.38 -17.68 10.41
N SER A 28 20.30 -18.56 9.99
CA SER A 28 20.16 -19.45 8.81
C SER A 28 18.89 -20.32 8.85
N GLU A 29 18.40 -20.66 10.03
CA GLU A 29 17.16 -21.42 10.23
C GLU A 29 15.90 -20.61 9.85
N GLU A 30 15.92 -19.30 10.00
CA GLU A 30 14.85 -18.36 9.65
C GLU A 30 14.69 -18.16 8.13
N TRP A 31 15.59 -18.75 7.33
CA TRP A 31 15.56 -18.74 5.86
C TRP A 31 15.17 -20.11 5.26
N LYS A 32 14.86 -21.10 6.10
CA LYS A 32 14.42 -22.43 5.66
C LYS A 32 12.88 -22.51 5.63
N PRO A 33 12.26 -22.98 4.53
CA PRO A 33 10.84 -23.29 4.50
C PRO A 33 10.47 -24.25 5.63
N THR A 34 9.71 -23.74 6.59
CA THR A 34 9.25 -24.44 7.79
C THR A 34 7.73 -24.49 7.76
N ALA A 35 7.10 -25.50 8.37
CA ALA A 35 5.63 -25.64 8.31
C ALA A 35 4.84 -24.43 8.85
N SER A 36 5.49 -23.52 9.58
CA SER A 36 4.95 -22.26 10.10
C SER A 36 5.18 -21.02 9.21
N LEU A 37 6.08 -21.07 8.21
CA LEU A 37 6.45 -19.92 7.37
C LEU A 37 6.32 -20.28 5.88
N PRO A 38 5.37 -19.67 5.14
CA PRO A 38 5.18 -19.96 3.73
C PRO A 38 6.38 -19.46 2.89
N LYS A 39 6.69 -20.19 1.80
CA LYS A 39 7.79 -19.91 0.87
C LYS A 39 7.82 -18.43 0.42
N GLU A 40 6.65 -17.86 0.18
CA GLU A 40 6.40 -16.49 -0.25
C GLU A 40 6.82 -15.42 0.77
N GLU A 41 6.65 -15.68 2.07
CA GLU A 41 7.08 -14.74 3.12
C GLU A 41 8.61 -14.68 3.24
N ILE A 42 9.27 -15.84 3.10
CA ILE A 42 10.74 -15.93 3.08
C ILE A 42 11.29 -15.22 1.84
N TRP A 43 10.65 -15.39 0.67
CA TRP A 43 10.99 -14.65 -0.56
C TRP A 43 10.83 -13.13 -0.39
N LEU A 44 9.68 -12.68 0.12
CA LEU A 44 9.39 -11.26 0.36
C LEU A 44 10.40 -10.64 1.33
N LYS A 45 10.77 -11.38 2.38
CA LYS A 45 11.82 -10.99 3.34
C LYS A 45 13.21 -10.95 2.71
N ALA A 46 13.55 -11.91 1.84
CA ALA A 46 14.83 -11.92 1.13
C ALA A 46 14.96 -10.70 0.22
N SER A 47 13.93 -10.43 -0.58
CA SER A 47 13.88 -9.25 -1.47
C SER A 47 13.96 -7.93 -0.69
N ARG A 48 13.27 -7.82 0.46
CA ARG A 48 13.38 -6.67 1.38
C ARG A 48 14.80 -6.49 1.93
N SER A 49 15.49 -7.58 2.28
CA SER A 49 16.90 -7.52 2.71
C SER A 49 17.84 -7.17 1.55
N LEU A 50 17.53 -7.56 0.33
CA LEU A 50 18.28 -7.17 -0.87
C LEU A 50 18.10 -5.67 -1.19
N GLN A 51 16.91 -5.10 -0.97
CA GLN A 51 16.70 -3.64 -0.99
C GLN A 51 17.55 -2.92 0.07
N ASN A 52 17.63 -3.45 1.29
CA ASN A 52 18.51 -2.91 2.33
C ASN A 52 20.00 -2.94 1.93
N ILE A 53 20.45 -3.97 1.20
CA ILE A 53 21.82 -4.02 0.64
C ILE A 53 22.02 -2.98 -0.46
N LYS A 54 21.05 -2.77 -1.35
CA LYS A 54 21.11 -1.70 -2.36
C LYS A 54 21.25 -0.32 -1.70
N PHE A 55 20.57 -0.08 -0.57
CA PHE A 55 20.75 1.13 0.23
C PHE A 55 22.13 1.19 0.93
N ALA A 56 22.62 0.09 1.53
CA ALA A 56 23.96 0.03 2.11
C ALA A 56 25.07 0.30 1.08
N ARG A 57 24.96 -0.26 -0.14
CA ARG A 57 25.84 0.05 -1.28
C ARG A 57 25.78 1.53 -1.68
N LYS A 58 24.65 2.22 -1.47
CA LYS A 58 24.54 3.68 -1.68
C LYS A 58 25.28 4.47 -0.60
N LEU A 59 25.11 4.12 0.68
CA LEU A 59 25.85 4.75 1.79
C LEU A 59 27.37 4.62 1.61
N VAL A 60 27.87 3.44 1.22
CA VAL A 60 29.29 3.24 0.88
C VAL A 60 29.74 4.20 -0.23
N LYS A 61 28.96 4.36 -1.30
CA LYS A 61 29.27 5.28 -2.40
C LYS A 61 29.21 6.77 -2.00
N ASN A 62 28.35 7.14 -1.05
CA ASN A 62 28.32 8.50 -0.50
C ASN A 62 29.65 8.79 0.24
N LEU A 63 30.05 7.89 1.14
CA LEU A 63 31.29 8.02 1.93
C LEU A 63 32.55 8.05 1.05
N GLU A 64 32.57 7.28 -0.05
CA GLU A 64 33.65 7.28 -1.04
C GLU A 64 33.65 8.50 -1.98
N ALA A 65 32.60 9.33 -1.96
CA ALA A 65 32.51 10.56 -2.77
C ALA A 65 32.80 11.84 -1.96
N ASP A 66 32.65 11.78 -0.63
CA ASP A 66 32.87 12.93 0.28
C ASP A 66 34.33 13.02 0.77
N ASP A 67 34.98 11.88 1.03
CA ASP A 67 36.41 11.81 1.32
C ASP A 67 37.24 11.96 0.04
N PHE A 68 37.78 13.17 -0.21
CA PHE A 68 38.73 13.42 -1.31
C PHE A 68 40.07 12.68 -1.15
N GLU A 69 40.47 12.37 0.09
CA GLU A 69 41.69 11.61 0.41
C GLU A 69 41.46 10.78 1.70
N PRO A 70 40.78 9.62 1.62
CA PRO A 70 40.40 8.85 2.80
C PRO A 70 41.63 8.25 3.52
N PRO A 71 41.73 8.35 4.86
CA PRO A 71 42.84 7.75 5.59
C PRO A 71 42.82 6.21 5.44
N PRO A 72 43.98 5.54 5.32
CA PRO A 72 44.04 4.13 4.89
C PRO A 72 43.31 3.16 5.83
N LYS A 73 43.10 3.54 7.10
CA LYS A 73 42.28 2.78 8.06
C LYS A 73 40.79 2.77 7.65
N ARG A 74 40.25 3.89 7.18
CA ARG A 74 38.85 4.02 6.72
C ARG A 74 38.65 3.29 5.40
N LEU A 75 39.62 3.40 4.47
CA LEU A 75 39.63 2.64 3.21
C LEU A 75 39.53 1.13 3.46
N ASN A 76 40.31 0.59 4.41
CA ASN A 76 40.24 -0.83 4.77
C ASN A 76 38.86 -1.22 5.34
N GLN A 77 38.26 -0.39 6.20
CA GLN A 77 36.91 -0.64 6.74
C GLN A 77 35.81 -0.56 5.68
N LEU A 78 35.94 0.32 4.68
CA LEU A 78 35.04 0.37 3.53
C LEU A 78 35.19 -0.89 2.64
N ASN A 79 36.41 -1.39 2.45
CA ASN A 79 36.64 -2.66 1.74
C ASN A 79 36.10 -3.87 2.52
N ASP A 80 36.29 -3.93 3.85
CA ASP A 80 35.72 -4.98 4.71
C ASP A 80 34.18 -4.97 4.65
N THR A 81 33.55 -3.79 4.70
CA THR A 81 32.09 -3.68 4.61
C THR A 81 31.55 -3.98 3.22
N LYS A 82 32.28 -3.66 2.14
CA LYS A 82 31.97 -4.13 0.78
C LYS A 82 31.99 -5.66 0.69
N ALA A 83 33.06 -6.31 1.15
CA ALA A 83 33.19 -7.77 1.12
C ALA A 83 32.14 -8.49 2.00
N LYS A 84 31.76 -7.89 3.14
CA LYS A 84 30.62 -8.34 3.96
C LYS A 84 29.31 -8.24 3.19
N LEU A 85 29.01 -7.09 2.58
CA LEU A 85 27.78 -6.89 1.81
C LEU A 85 27.67 -7.88 0.64
N GLU A 86 28.76 -8.13 -0.09
CA GLU A 86 28.80 -9.10 -1.20
C GLU A 86 28.52 -10.55 -0.75
N ARG A 87 29.01 -10.95 0.42
CA ARG A 87 28.71 -12.27 1.02
C ARG A 87 27.25 -12.40 1.46
N ILE A 88 26.67 -11.33 2.01
CA ILE A 88 25.25 -11.29 2.42
C ILE A 88 24.35 -11.27 1.17
N GLU A 89 24.77 -10.57 0.11
CA GLU A 89 24.03 -10.44 -1.14
C GLU A 89 24.01 -11.74 -1.96
N SER A 90 25.13 -12.46 -2.05
CA SER A 90 25.17 -13.78 -2.70
C SER A 90 24.26 -14.77 -1.99
N PHE A 91 24.35 -14.88 -0.64
CA PHE A 91 23.42 -15.67 0.16
C PHE A 91 21.94 -15.32 -0.08
N LEU A 92 21.59 -14.03 -0.07
CA LEU A 92 20.20 -13.60 -0.28
C LEU A 92 19.71 -13.82 -1.71
N ASN A 93 20.56 -13.68 -2.73
CA ASN A 93 20.20 -14.04 -4.11
C ASN A 93 19.92 -15.54 -4.25
N ASP A 94 20.68 -16.39 -3.58
CA ASP A 94 20.48 -17.84 -3.64
C ASP A 94 19.24 -18.28 -2.84
N VAL A 95 18.96 -17.62 -1.71
CA VAL A 95 17.66 -17.77 -1.01
C VAL A 95 16.51 -17.25 -1.87
N GLU A 96 16.62 -16.10 -2.52
CA GLU A 96 15.55 -15.53 -3.36
C GLU A 96 15.20 -16.47 -4.53
N LYS A 97 16.20 -17.01 -5.24
CA LYS A 97 16.00 -18.04 -6.29
C LYS A 97 15.38 -19.33 -5.75
N ALA A 98 15.81 -19.80 -4.57
CA ALA A 98 15.23 -21.01 -3.96
C ALA A 98 13.79 -20.78 -3.49
N THR A 99 13.46 -19.57 -3.05
CA THR A 99 12.16 -19.18 -2.50
C THR A 99 11.18 -18.64 -3.54
N GLU A 100 11.63 -18.29 -4.75
CA GLU A 100 10.84 -17.64 -5.81
C GLU A 100 9.46 -18.32 -6.01
N PRO A 101 8.34 -17.57 -5.92
CA PRO A 101 7.01 -18.14 -6.08
C PRO A 101 6.77 -18.51 -7.56
N GLU A 102 6.37 -19.76 -7.81
CA GLU A 102 6.05 -20.22 -9.16
C GLU A 102 4.86 -19.40 -9.72
N THR A 103 5.13 -18.57 -10.75
CA THR A 103 4.15 -17.60 -11.26
C THR A 103 3.01 -18.28 -12.01
N ARG A 104 2.02 -18.78 -11.25
CA ARG A 104 0.76 -19.31 -11.76
C ARG A 104 -0.08 -18.20 -12.38
N LYS A 105 0.24 -17.88 -13.64
CA LYS A 105 -0.62 -17.08 -14.52
C LYS A 105 -1.99 -17.75 -14.53
N SER A 106 -2.99 -17.08 -13.97
CA SER A 106 -4.37 -17.54 -14.04
C SER A 106 -4.79 -17.61 -15.52
N ASN A 107 -5.32 -18.76 -15.93
CA ASN A 107 -5.83 -18.93 -17.29
C ASN A 107 -6.88 -17.85 -17.55
N PRO A 108 -6.78 -17.09 -18.67
CA PRO A 108 -7.69 -15.99 -18.92
C PRO A 108 -9.13 -16.50 -18.99
N ILE A 109 -10.03 -15.89 -18.23
CA ILE A 109 -11.45 -16.31 -18.12
C ILE A 109 -12.27 -15.83 -19.34
N LEU A 110 -11.73 -14.88 -20.11
CA LEU A 110 -12.36 -14.27 -21.28
C LEU A 110 -12.88 -15.25 -22.35
N PRO A 111 -12.20 -16.37 -22.71
CA PRO A 111 -12.71 -17.33 -23.69
C PRO A 111 -13.90 -18.16 -23.18
N THR A 112 -14.14 -18.18 -21.87
CA THR A 112 -15.19 -18.99 -21.22
C THR A 112 -16.52 -18.24 -21.08
N LEU A 113 -16.56 -16.95 -21.44
CA LEU A 113 -17.79 -16.15 -21.41
C LEU A 113 -18.65 -16.47 -22.64
N PRO A 114 -19.90 -16.96 -22.48
CA PRO A 114 -20.77 -17.23 -23.60
C PRO A 114 -21.17 -15.94 -24.31
N VAL A 115 -20.89 -15.84 -25.60
CA VAL A 115 -21.25 -14.66 -26.42
C VAL A 115 -22.78 -14.48 -26.42
N PRO A 116 -23.29 -13.30 -26.01
CA PRO A 116 -24.74 -13.05 -26.00
C PRO A 116 -25.27 -13.08 -27.44
N ARG A 117 -26.20 -14.01 -27.70
CA ARG A 117 -26.84 -14.13 -29.01
C ARG A 117 -27.82 -12.96 -29.18
N PRO A 118 -27.75 -12.18 -30.27
CA PRO A 118 -28.66 -11.05 -30.47
C PRO A 118 -30.11 -11.53 -30.58
N PRO A 119 -31.09 -10.74 -30.09
CA PRO A 119 -32.50 -11.11 -30.17
C PRO A 119 -32.97 -11.13 -31.62
N LEU A 120 -33.75 -12.16 -31.98
CA LEU A 120 -34.42 -12.24 -33.28
C LEU A 120 -35.50 -11.16 -33.35
N THR A 121 -35.42 -10.30 -34.37
CA THR A 121 -36.40 -9.24 -34.61
C THR A 121 -37.78 -9.85 -34.88
N PRO A 122 -38.84 -9.51 -34.13
CA PRO A 122 -40.18 -9.98 -34.43
C PRO A 122 -40.70 -9.34 -35.72
N SER A 123 -41.29 -10.16 -36.58
CA SER A 123 -41.83 -9.72 -37.87
C SER A 123 -43.03 -8.79 -37.71
N HIS A 124 -43.09 -7.82 -38.63
CA HIS A 124 -44.26 -7.10 -39.15
C HIS A 124 -45.56 -7.11 -38.31
N ILE A 125 -45.96 -5.92 -37.85
CA ILE A 125 -47.32 -5.68 -37.35
C ILE A 125 -48.30 -5.79 -38.53
N GLU A 126 -49.40 -6.51 -38.35
CA GLU A 126 -50.57 -6.47 -39.23
C GLU A 126 -51.81 -6.08 -38.41
N SER A 127 -52.75 -5.35 -39.00
CA SER A 127 -53.76 -4.57 -38.27
C SER A 127 -55.17 -4.81 -38.80
N SER A 128 -56.12 -5.09 -37.91
CA SER A 128 -57.55 -5.21 -38.23
C SER A 128 -58.45 -4.87 -37.02
N GLN A 129 -59.36 -3.92 -37.24
CA GLN A 129 -60.75 -3.77 -36.74
C GLN A 129 -61.07 -4.07 -35.25
N ASP A 130 -61.60 -3.16 -34.42
CA ASP A 130 -62.78 -2.25 -34.53
C ASP A 130 -64.15 -2.90 -34.28
N SER A 131 -64.75 -2.65 -33.09
CA SER A 131 -66.22 -2.51 -32.88
C SER A 131 -66.63 -2.10 -31.44
N GLN A 132 -67.66 -1.24 -31.41
CA GLN A 132 -68.61 -0.79 -30.37
C GLN A 132 -69.27 -1.93 -29.52
N GLN A 133 -69.94 -1.79 -28.35
CA GLN A 133 -70.33 -0.70 -27.39
C GLN A 133 -70.91 -1.34 -26.06
N PRO A 134 -71.09 -0.64 -24.90
CA PRO A 134 -71.40 -1.23 -23.54
C PRO A 134 -72.88 -1.01 -23.08
N PRO A 135 -73.32 -1.05 -21.78
CA PRO A 135 -72.79 -1.52 -20.46
C PRO A 135 -73.66 -2.70 -19.87
N PRO A 136 -74.48 -2.71 -18.76
CA PRO A 136 -74.53 -2.00 -17.43
C PRO A 136 -74.95 -2.80 -16.13
N LEU A 137 -74.80 -2.15 -14.96
CA LEU A 137 -75.61 -2.18 -13.68
C LEU A 137 -75.79 -3.43 -12.74
N SER A 138 -75.21 -3.30 -11.53
CA SER A 138 -75.83 -3.45 -10.17
C SER A 138 -75.71 -4.74 -9.27
N PRO A 139 -75.81 -4.59 -7.91
CA PRO A 139 -75.52 -5.61 -6.85
C PRO A 139 -76.83 -6.17 -6.20
N PRO A 140 -76.94 -6.80 -4.97
CA PRO A 140 -75.95 -7.05 -3.87
C PRO A 140 -76.00 -8.44 -3.17
N HIS A 141 -75.16 -8.66 -2.13
CA HIS A 141 -75.58 -9.10 -0.76
C HIS A 141 -74.40 -9.31 0.24
N GLU A 142 -74.70 -9.11 1.53
CA GLU A 142 -73.89 -9.37 2.76
C GLU A 142 -74.72 -10.35 3.68
N PRO A 143 -74.34 -10.79 4.92
CA PRO A 143 -73.14 -10.50 5.76
C PRO A 143 -72.54 -11.71 6.57
N LYS A 144 -71.60 -11.41 7.50
CA LYS A 144 -71.32 -12.02 8.84
C LYS A 144 -70.04 -12.84 9.14
N GLU A 145 -69.15 -12.17 9.88
CA GLU A 145 -68.60 -12.53 11.22
C GLU A 145 -68.05 -13.95 11.53
N LYS A 146 -66.74 -14.01 11.83
CA LYS A 146 -66.26 -14.07 13.24
C LYS A 146 -64.76 -13.79 13.43
N SER A 147 -64.42 -13.16 14.56
CA SER A 147 -63.06 -13.04 15.12
C SER A 147 -62.95 -13.93 16.38
N PRO A 148 -61.75 -14.27 16.89
CA PRO A 148 -61.09 -13.33 17.83
C PRO A 148 -59.55 -13.24 17.70
N SER A 149 -59.00 -12.10 18.15
CA SER A 149 -57.56 -11.88 18.39
C SER A 149 -57.08 -12.52 19.71
N PRO A 150 -55.76 -12.54 19.96
CA PRO A 150 -55.21 -11.53 20.89
C PRO A 150 -53.94 -10.84 20.36
N ALA A 151 -53.51 -9.76 21.03
CA ALA A 151 -52.46 -8.85 20.56
C ALA A 151 -51.15 -8.91 21.38
N VAL A 152 -50.02 -8.58 20.75
CA VAL A 152 -48.76 -8.23 21.44
C VAL A 152 -48.11 -7.00 20.76
N SER A 153 -47.90 -5.96 21.57
CA SER A 153 -47.01 -4.80 21.43
C SER A 153 -46.16 -4.62 20.15
N THR A 154 -46.42 -3.53 19.43
CA THR A 154 -45.46 -2.91 18.50
C THR A 154 -44.70 -1.78 19.18
N ASN A 155 -43.41 -1.95 19.46
CA ASN A 155 -42.53 -0.84 19.88
C ASN A 155 -41.05 -1.16 19.63
N GLY A 156 -40.33 -0.21 19.01
CA GLY A 156 -38.86 -0.16 19.05
C GLY A 156 -38.06 -0.84 17.93
N LEU A 157 -38.03 -0.24 16.73
CA LEU A 157 -36.76 -0.08 15.97
C LEU A 157 -36.77 1.07 14.92
N PHE A 158 -37.52 2.15 15.15
CA PHE A 158 -37.31 3.39 14.38
C PHE A 158 -36.06 4.10 14.91
N ILE A 159 -34.96 4.04 14.16
CA ILE A 159 -33.79 4.88 14.39
C ILE A 159 -34.01 6.21 13.65
N SER A 160 -34.55 7.20 14.35
CA SER A 160 -34.55 8.59 13.89
C SER A 160 -33.12 9.14 13.82
N PRO A 161 -32.81 10.05 12.88
CA PRO A 161 -31.50 10.70 12.83
C PRO A 161 -31.30 11.67 14.01
N PRO A 162 -30.05 11.91 14.44
CA PRO A 162 -29.72 13.09 15.22
C PRO A 162 -29.57 14.31 14.30
N ASP A 163 -30.17 15.43 14.70
CA ASP A 163 -29.96 16.74 14.05
C ASP A 163 -28.58 17.35 14.42
N PRO A 164 -28.05 18.28 13.61
CA PRO A 164 -26.80 18.98 13.90
C PRO A 164 -26.98 20.13 14.93
N ASP A 165 -25.84 20.70 15.32
CA ASP A 165 -25.69 21.96 16.08
C ASP A 165 -26.11 21.96 17.56
N GLU A 166 -25.26 21.41 18.43
CA GLU A 166 -24.98 22.06 19.72
C GLU A 166 -23.47 22.06 20.04
N LEU A 167 -22.93 23.22 20.44
CA LEU A 167 -21.49 23.46 20.55
C LEU A 167 -21.00 23.45 22.00
N SER A 168 -20.06 22.55 22.34
CA SER A 168 -18.99 22.84 23.31
C SER A 168 -17.82 21.85 23.24
N PRO A 169 -16.58 22.26 23.60
CA PRO A 169 -15.37 21.48 23.34
C PRO A 169 -14.87 20.64 24.52
N THR A 170 -13.72 19.98 24.30
CA THR A 170 -12.79 19.29 25.25
C THR A 170 -12.95 17.76 25.35
N LEU A 171 -11.82 17.07 25.49
CA LEU A 171 -11.65 15.63 25.79
C LEU A 171 -11.94 14.60 24.68
N ILE A 172 -11.18 14.62 23.58
CA ILE A 172 -10.77 13.37 22.89
C ILE A 172 -9.25 13.37 22.66
N THR A 173 -8.51 12.90 23.66
CA THR A 173 -7.14 12.38 23.49
C THR A 173 -7.22 10.86 23.42
N SER A 174 -6.46 10.23 22.50
CA SER A 174 -6.16 8.80 22.46
C SER A 174 -7.34 7.82 22.27
N ALA A 175 -7.62 7.46 21.01
CA ALA A 175 -8.12 6.12 20.64
C ALA A 175 -7.92 5.80 19.14
N LEU A 176 -6.67 5.71 18.65
CA LEU A 176 -6.38 5.07 17.35
C LEU A 176 -6.09 3.57 17.60
N PRO A 177 -6.90 2.63 17.05
CA PRO A 177 -6.63 1.20 17.20
C PRO A 177 -5.43 0.78 16.33
N SER A 178 -4.27 0.58 16.97
CA SER A 178 -3.05 0.15 16.28
C SER A 178 -3.15 -1.32 15.83
N LEU A 179 -2.97 -1.55 14.52
CA LEU A 179 -3.05 -2.87 13.89
C LEU A 179 -1.72 -3.65 13.98
N LEU A 180 -1.37 -4.17 15.16
CA LEU A 180 -0.31 -5.18 15.31
C LEU A 180 -0.60 -6.17 16.47
N PRO A 181 -0.78 -7.48 16.20
CA PRO A 181 -0.72 -8.52 17.22
C PRO A 181 0.73 -8.96 17.50
N SER A 182 1.05 -9.24 18.77
CA SER A 182 2.32 -9.87 19.17
C SER A 182 2.04 -11.07 20.09
N SER A 183 2.78 -12.15 19.88
CA SER A 183 2.75 -13.42 20.62
C SER A 183 3.18 -13.26 22.10
N TYR A 184 2.93 -14.18 23.06
CA TYR A 184 2.80 -15.65 23.06
C TYR A 184 1.77 -16.16 24.14
N PRO A 185 1.57 -17.46 24.45
CA PRO A 185 0.28 -18.01 24.90
C PRO A 185 0.23 -18.43 26.39
N PRO A 186 -0.94 -18.92 26.86
CA PRO A 186 -1.03 -20.36 27.18
C PRO A 186 -2.21 -21.09 26.47
N GLU A 187 -2.34 -22.39 26.71
CA GLU A 187 -3.16 -23.34 25.93
C GLU A 187 -4.64 -23.46 26.37
N THR A 188 -5.40 -24.28 25.63
CA THR A 188 -6.73 -24.87 25.96
C THR A 188 -7.97 -23.95 25.96
N ALA A 189 -8.63 -23.82 24.80
CA ALA A 189 -10.11 -23.84 24.72
C ALA A 189 -10.62 -24.11 23.29
N THR A 190 -11.35 -25.22 23.15
CA THR A 190 -12.00 -25.73 21.94
C THR A 190 -13.06 -24.77 21.36
N THR A 191 -12.99 -24.49 20.05
CA THR A 191 -14.08 -24.04 19.14
C THR A 191 -15.06 -22.92 19.58
N SER A 192 -15.08 -21.79 18.86
CA SER A 192 -16.35 -21.11 18.54
C SER A 192 -16.29 -20.15 17.33
N SER A 193 -17.23 -20.35 16.40
CA SER A 193 -17.82 -19.39 15.44
C SER A 193 -17.01 -18.17 14.94
N PHE A 194 -16.53 -18.24 13.70
CA PHE A 194 -16.40 -17.08 12.80
C PHE A 194 -17.19 -17.31 11.49
N SER A 195 -18.52 -17.49 11.61
CA SER A 195 -19.43 -17.74 10.49
C SER A 195 -20.80 -17.09 10.71
N ARG A 196 -20.86 -15.75 10.62
CA ARG A 196 -22.07 -14.90 10.53
C ARG A 196 -21.65 -13.64 9.74
N ASN A 197 -22.36 -13.10 8.74
CA ASN A 197 -23.72 -13.33 8.26
C ASN A 197 -23.74 -13.76 6.78
N PHE A 198 -23.73 -15.07 6.49
CA PHE A 198 -24.40 -15.59 5.29
C PHE A 198 -25.68 -16.29 5.73
N GLY A 199 -26.79 -15.96 5.08
CA GLY A 199 -28.09 -16.55 5.39
C GLY A 199 -28.12 -18.06 5.11
N PRO A 200 -29.09 -18.80 5.69
CA PRO A 200 -29.21 -20.24 5.44
C PRO A 200 -29.50 -20.49 3.95
N ILE A 201 -28.59 -21.17 3.27
CA ILE A 201 -28.81 -21.64 1.89
C ILE A 201 -30.01 -22.61 1.92
N PRO A 202 -31.13 -22.30 1.25
CA PRO A 202 -32.30 -23.18 1.28
C PRO A 202 -31.98 -24.46 0.50
N THR A 203 -31.90 -25.59 1.20
CA THR A 203 -31.72 -26.89 0.56
C THR A 203 -32.94 -27.21 -0.30
N ALA A 204 -32.70 -27.60 -1.56
CA ALA A 204 -33.74 -27.71 -2.58
C ALA A 204 -34.74 -28.83 -2.29
N ARG A 205 -35.77 -28.55 -1.48
CA ARG A 205 -36.91 -29.44 -1.26
C ARG A 205 -37.68 -29.56 -2.57
N LYS A 206 -37.66 -30.75 -3.16
CA LYS A 206 -38.34 -31.11 -4.40
C LYS A 206 -39.88 -31.07 -4.26
N VAL A 207 -40.46 -29.88 -4.32
CA VAL A 207 -41.91 -29.66 -4.41
C VAL A 207 -42.28 -29.52 -5.89
N GLY A 208 -43.26 -30.30 -6.35
CA GLY A 208 -43.76 -30.20 -7.73
C GLY A 208 -44.72 -29.03 -7.90
N GLY A 209 -44.49 -28.19 -8.92
CA GLY A 209 -45.37 -27.09 -9.30
C GLY A 209 -44.59 -25.90 -9.86
N ALA A 210 -44.88 -25.50 -11.10
CA ALA A 210 -44.14 -24.44 -11.80
C ALA A 210 -44.17 -23.06 -11.10
N HIS A 211 -45.16 -22.83 -10.24
CA HIS A 211 -45.33 -21.61 -9.45
C HIS A 211 -44.34 -21.48 -8.27
N ALA A 212 -43.70 -22.58 -7.82
CA ALA A 212 -42.68 -22.50 -6.77
C ALA A 212 -41.38 -21.89 -7.29
N SER A 213 -41.01 -22.20 -8.54
CA SER A 213 -39.85 -21.66 -9.24
C SER A 213 -39.92 -20.13 -9.41
N THR A 214 -41.09 -19.58 -9.74
CA THR A 214 -41.26 -18.13 -9.93
C THR A 214 -41.10 -17.36 -8.61
N ALA A 215 -41.62 -17.87 -7.50
CA ALA A 215 -41.46 -17.23 -6.19
C ALA A 215 -39.99 -17.19 -5.70
N VAL A 216 -39.23 -18.27 -5.91
CA VAL A 216 -37.78 -18.29 -5.59
C VAL A 216 -37.00 -17.35 -6.51
N GLN A 217 -37.40 -17.23 -7.78
CA GLN A 217 -36.77 -16.32 -8.73
C GLN A 217 -37.06 -14.84 -8.39
N GLU A 218 -38.26 -14.54 -7.90
CA GLU A 218 -38.65 -13.22 -7.37
C GLU A 218 -37.85 -12.88 -6.10
N GLU A 219 -37.74 -13.81 -5.14
CA GLU A 219 -36.91 -13.63 -3.93
C GLU A 219 -35.45 -13.32 -4.29
N LEU A 220 -34.83 -14.14 -5.15
CA LEU A 220 -33.46 -13.91 -5.63
C LEU A 220 -33.29 -12.57 -6.34
N SER A 221 -34.30 -12.12 -7.10
CA SER A 221 -34.27 -10.81 -7.75
C SER A 221 -34.28 -9.66 -6.73
N SER A 222 -35.08 -9.77 -5.66
CA SER A 222 -35.11 -8.77 -4.58
C SER A 222 -33.80 -8.71 -3.79
N GLN A 223 -33.18 -9.87 -3.51
CA GLN A 223 -31.87 -9.91 -2.85
C GLN A 223 -30.78 -9.29 -3.76
N LEU A 224 -30.84 -9.55 -5.07
CA LEU A 224 -29.90 -8.97 -6.03
C LEU A 224 -30.10 -7.45 -6.17
N GLU A 225 -31.33 -6.94 -6.14
CA GLU A 225 -31.59 -5.50 -6.12
C GLU A 225 -31.03 -4.85 -4.85
N LEU A 226 -31.26 -5.44 -3.67
CA LEU A 226 -30.70 -4.95 -2.41
C LEU A 226 -29.16 -4.96 -2.42
N MET A 227 -28.53 -5.99 -2.96
CA MET A 227 -27.07 -6.02 -3.16
C MET A 227 -26.60 -4.96 -4.16
N ALA A 228 -27.33 -4.71 -5.25
CA ALA A 228 -27.00 -3.66 -6.21
C ALA A 228 -27.15 -2.25 -5.62
N GLN A 229 -28.19 -2.01 -4.81
CA GLN A 229 -28.37 -0.76 -4.06
C GLN A 229 -27.26 -0.56 -3.02
N GLN A 230 -26.83 -1.62 -2.32
CA GLN A 230 -25.71 -1.55 -1.37
C GLN A 230 -24.38 -1.31 -2.10
N LEU A 231 -24.13 -2.00 -3.22
CA LEU A 231 -22.94 -1.79 -4.04
C LEU A 231 -22.89 -0.35 -4.59
N LYS A 232 -24.03 0.22 -5.00
CA LYS A 232 -24.15 1.62 -5.41
C LYS A 232 -23.82 2.60 -4.27
N ARG A 233 -24.32 2.36 -3.06
CA ARG A 233 -23.98 3.16 -1.87
C ARG A 233 -22.49 3.05 -1.52
N ASN A 234 -21.93 1.84 -1.54
CA ASN A 234 -20.51 1.61 -1.33
C ASN A 234 -19.67 2.36 -2.39
N ALA A 235 -20.05 2.29 -3.67
CA ALA A 235 -19.35 2.98 -4.76
C ALA A 235 -19.39 4.53 -4.61
N MET A 236 -20.52 5.10 -4.20
CA MET A 236 -20.65 6.54 -3.90
C MET A 236 -19.83 6.96 -2.67
N HIS A 237 -19.73 6.10 -1.67
CA HIS A 237 -18.83 6.34 -0.53
C HIS A 237 -17.37 6.27 -0.99
N PHE A 238 -16.98 5.27 -1.78
CA PHE A 238 -15.61 5.16 -2.30
C PHE A 238 -15.24 6.33 -3.23
N SER A 239 -16.15 6.83 -4.08
CA SER A 239 -15.84 8.00 -4.91
C SER A 239 -15.61 9.28 -4.09
N THR A 240 -16.39 9.49 -3.03
CA THR A 240 -16.22 10.66 -2.13
C THR A 240 -15.07 10.50 -1.14
N SER A 241 -14.62 9.27 -0.83
CA SER A 241 -13.32 9.02 -0.21
C SER A 241 -12.18 9.35 -1.17
N LEU A 242 -12.19 8.80 -2.39
CA LEU A 242 -11.14 9.03 -3.39
C LEU A 242 -10.97 10.51 -3.76
N GLU A 243 -12.03 11.30 -3.77
CA GLU A 243 -11.95 12.75 -3.99
C GLU A 243 -11.24 13.49 -2.84
N LYS A 244 -11.48 13.08 -1.58
CA LYS A 244 -10.76 13.60 -0.40
C LYS A 244 -9.30 13.13 -0.39
N ASP A 245 -9.07 11.85 -0.65
CA ASP A 245 -7.73 11.26 -0.70
C ASP A 245 -6.90 11.92 -1.80
N LYS A 246 -7.51 12.21 -2.96
CA LYS A 246 -6.90 13.00 -4.02
C LYS A 246 -6.50 14.39 -3.54
N ALA A 247 -7.38 15.12 -2.86
CA ALA A 247 -7.06 16.46 -2.34
C ALA A 247 -5.92 16.44 -1.32
N VAL A 248 -5.84 15.39 -0.48
CA VAL A 248 -4.72 15.17 0.44
C VAL A 248 -3.42 14.85 -0.31
N VAL A 249 -3.49 14.10 -1.40
CA VAL A 249 -2.32 13.81 -2.26
C VAL A 249 -1.84 15.07 -2.99
N GLU A 250 -2.74 15.93 -3.50
CA GLU A 250 -2.37 17.19 -4.15
C GLU A 250 -1.75 18.20 -3.15
N ASP A 251 -2.27 18.29 -1.91
CA ASP A 251 -1.66 19.06 -0.81
C ASP A 251 -0.28 18.51 -0.40
N ALA A 252 -0.15 17.19 -0.28
CA ALA A 252 1.13 16.53 0.02
C ALA A 252 2.16 16.72 -1.11
N GLN A 253 1.74 16.68 -2.38
CA GLN A 253 2.59 16.97 -3.53
C GLN A 253 3.06 18.43 -3.52
N SER A 254 2.16 19.39 -3.34
CA SER A 254 2.49 20.82 -3.25
C SER A 254 3.50 21.12 -2.13
N LYS A 255 3.33 20.49 -0.97
CA LYS A 255 4.28 20.59 0.16
C LYS A 255 5.63 19.91 -0.13
N LEU A 256 5.64 18.81 -0.88
CA LEU A 256 6.86 18.13 -1.30
C LEU A 256 7.64 18.94 -2.34
N GLU A 257 6.95 19.52 -3.32
CA GLU A 257 7.53 20.42 -4.33
C GLU A 257 8.12 21.67 -3.67
N GLY A 258 7.35 22.35 -2.80
CA GLY A 258 7.86 23.50 -2.04
C GLY A 258 9.05 23.18 -1.14
N ASN A 259 9.09 22.00 -0.51
CA ASN A 259 10.24 21.57 0.28
C ASN A 259 11.45 21.20 -0.59
N TYR A 260 11.23 20.59 -1.76
CA TYR A 260 12.27 20.28 -2.73
C TYR A 260 12.92 21.54 -3.29
N ASP A 261 12.13 22.55 -3.66
CA ASP A 261 12.62 23.83 -4.17
C ASP A 261 13.41 24.60 -3.11
N MET A 262 12.95 24.63 -1.86
CA MET A 262 13.71 25.20 -0.73
C MET A 262 15.04 24.47 -0.55
N MET A 263 15.04 23.13 -0.47
CA MET A 263 16.29 22.35 -0.36
C MET A 263 17.21 22.58 -1.55
N GLN A 264 16.69 22.71 -2.77
CA GLN A 264 17.48 22.94 -3.97
C GLN A 264 18.08 24.36 -4.01
N GLN A 265 17.31 25.37 -3.59
CA GLN A 265 17.79 26.74 -3.43
C GLN A 265 18.88 26.84 -2.35
N GLU A 266 18.71 26.15 -1.22
CA GLU A 266 19.74 26.01 -0.19
C GLU A 266 20.97 25.28 -0.72
N ARG A 267 20.83 24.14 -1.41
CA ARG A 267 21.95 23.41 -2.04
C ARG A 267 22.76 24.28 -3.00
N VAL A 268 22.10 25.10 -3.83
CA VAL A 268 22.79 26.06 -4.71
C VAL A 268 23.53 27.12 -3.88
N ARG A 269 22.88 27.73 -2.89
CA ARG A 269 23.49 28.74 -2.01
C ARG A 269 24.70 28.20 -1.24
N LEU A 270 24.58 27.00 -0.68
CA LEU A 270 25.65 26.30 0.04
C LEU A 270 26.82 25.95 -0.89
N ARG A 271 26.54 25.49 -2.12
CA ARG A 271 27.57 25.23 -3.14
C ARG A 271 28.33 26.51 -3.50
N ASP A 272 27.64 27.62 -3.68
CA ASP A 272 28.27 28.90 -4.05
C ASP A 272 29.12 29.48 -2.90
N HIS A 273 28.68 29.34 -1.64
CA HIS A 273 29.51 29.65 -0.46
C HIS A 273 30.72 28.69 -0.32
N SER A 274 30.54 27.40 -0.56
CA SER A 274 31.61 26.37 -0.50
C SER A 274 32.68 26.60 -1.58
N GLY A 275 32.25 26.87 -2.82
CA GLY A 275 33.13 27.22 -3.93
C GLY A 275 33.97 28.47 -3.64
N LYS A 276 33.37 29.49 -3.02
CA LYS A 276 34.09 30.71 -2.64
C LYS A 276 35.19 30.46 -1.60
N SER A 277 34.93 29.59 -0.61
CA SER A 277 35.92 29.21 0.41
C SER A 277 37.07 28.36 -0.17
N ARG A 278 36.74 27.39 -1.06
CA ARG A 278 37.76 26.59 -1.77
C ARG A 278 38.60 27.45 -2.74
N SER A 279 38.00 28.45 -3.38
CA SER A 279 38.70 29.35 -4.32
C SER A 279 39.84 30.14 -3.67
N THR A 280 39.66 30.64 -2.44
CA THR A 280 40.71 31.40 -1.74
C THR A 280 41.91 30.51 -1.38
N THR A 281 41.66 29.29 -0.91
CA THR A 281 42.72 28.32 -0.57
C THR A 281 43.44 27.80 -1.82
N CYS A 282 42.74 27.65 -2.94
CA CYS A 282 43.36 27.33 -4.22
C CYS A 282 44.31 28.45 -4.69
N MET A 283 43.90 29.72 -4.55
CA MET A 283 44.73 30.86 -4.92
C MET A 283 45.99 30.98 -4.05
N THR A 284 45.89 30.78 -2.72
CA THR A 284 47.06 30.82 -1.84
C THR A 284 48.03 29.65 -2.10
N LEU A 285 47.51 28.44 -2.37
CA LEU A 285 48.34 27.31 -2.81
C LEU A 285 49.08 27.63 -4.13
N GLY A 286 48.41 28.25 -5.10
CA GLY A 286 49.03 28.69 -6.35
C GLY A 286 50.20 29.67 -6.13
N ILE A 287 50.05 30.62 -5.20
CA ILE A 287 51.12 31.57 -4.83
C ILE A 287 52.28 30.85 -4.14
N VAL A 288 52.02 29.90 -3.23
CA VAL A 288 53.07 29.11 -2.57
C VAL A 288 53.86 28.27 -3.59
N ILE A 289 53.16 27.63 -4.54
CA ILE A 289 53.79 26.86 -5.62
C ILE A 289 54.65 27.76 -6.52
N LEU A 290 54.17 28.96 -6.87
CA LEU A 290 54.94 29.94 -7.64
C LEU A 290 56.25 30.32 -6.93
N VAL A 291 56.20 30.61 -5.63
CA VAL A 291 57.40 30.96 -4.83
C VAL A 291 58.37 29.77 -4.77
N LEU A 292 57.89 28.54 -4.61
CA LEU A 292 58.72 27.34 -4.65
C LEU A 292 59.39 27.13 -6.01
N LEU A 293 58.69 27.39 -7.12
CA LEU A 293 59.26 27.31 -8.46
C LEU A 293 60.35 28.38 -8.70
N VAL A 294 60.11 29.63 -8.29
CA VAL A 294 61.12 30.70 -8.39
C VAL A 294 62.35 30.38 -7.52
N PHE A 295 62.15 29.86 -6.30
CA PHE A 295 63.24 29.41 -5.44
C PHE A 295 64.05 28.27 -6.06
N MET A 296 63.37 27.24 -6.58
CA MET A 296 64.02 26.12 -7.27
C MET A 296 64.82 26.59 -8.49
N LEU A 297 64.28 27.51 -9.29
CA LEU A 297 65.01 28.11 -10.42
C LEU A 297 66.25 28.89 -9.95
N MET A 298 66.15 29.69 -8.89
CA MET A 298 67.29 30.44 -8.34
C MET A 298 68.39 29.51 -7.81
N VAL A 299 68.02 28.45 -7.09
CA VAL A 299 68.94 27.41 -6.63
C VAL A 299 69.55 26.64 -7.80
N SER A 300 68.77 26.33 -8.85
CA SER A 300 69.27 25.71 -10.07
C SER A 300 70.30 26.59 -10.78
N VAL A 301 70.06 27.90 -10.92
CA VAL A 301 71.02 28.84 -11.51
C VAL A 301 72.32 28.91 -10.68
N ILE A 302 72.22 29.02 -9.34
CA ILE A 302 73.40 29.05 -8.45
C ILE A 302 74.19 27.72 -8.50
N ARG A 303 73.56 26.61 -8.88
CA ARG A 303 74.17 25.27 -8.89
C ARG A 303 74.60 24.77 -10.27
N PHE A 304 74.21 25.46 -11.35
CA PHE A 304 74.65 25.22 -12.73
C PHE A 304 75.59 26.31 -13.28
N SER A 305 75.70 27.45 -12.58
CA SER A 305 76.71 28.49 -12.82
C SER A 305 78.00 28.25 -12.02
#